data_AF-A0A9E3GJY6-F1
#
_entry.id   AF-A0A9E3GJY6-F1
#
_cell.length_a   1.000
_cell.length_b   1.000
_cell.length_c   1.000
_cell.angle_alpha   90.00
_cell.angle_beta   90.00
_cell.angle_gamma   90.00
#
_symmetry.space_group_name_H-M   'P 1'
#
loop_
_entity.id
_entity.type
_entity.pdbx_description
1 polymer ?
#
loop_
_entity_poly.entity_id
_entity_poly.type
_entity_poly.pdbx_seq_one_letter_code
_entity_poly.pdbx_strand_id
1 'polypeptide(L)'
;MLAVLSVLVAVPALVWAPAVTAQAEAPVEPTVVIEGKGWGHGVGMAQDGALALGREGASTADILQHFYPGTTLGQDGGDVRVVVADGVDQAVVSFPSGGEVRSSRDGAQAPGFPVTVAPGGSVQLGFDGAYRAAPLSGAKVTALGAVEPAIVAQARPQRASSSPAVATEDGGGGLLGGGLLGPEKPPPVDSPPTTPPPSGGPLPPPPPPPGAGPGGPAPPPPAEDVAVSSSALWAVPRGGTVGVPAAGATYRGAVQAVAAGGGLRLVNELDVEDYLRGMGEVRDSSWPGASLGAQAVAARTYALRAMELGGELCATQDCQVYLGAQAEYGAMDAAVAATSGQVVRSGGGLAQTVYSASGGGVTATPEEGFGTSGAGLPYLGATSYPTADPQAWDLRVPLAQLGARLGYPGSLSDVRVATTGPSGRALTVALMGDAGPRELPALSFDEALGLRSTLWTVRIEASPPPPPGAEEASTGATGSTGRTGDRTPTASATRGRPLGSDDLVTVAALAHLEEPLRTAAVLSSAVLLVGIAGGAAFRLGAGPAAGWRLRRRATAGPEEPAVVS
;
A
#
# COMPACT_ATOMS: atom_id res chain seq x y z
N MET A 1 91.68 6.80 51.78
CA MET A 1 91.50 5.33 51.75
C MET A 1 90.30 5.00 52.61
N LEU A 2 89.41 4.09 52.16
CA LEU A 2 88.32 3.46 52.93
C LEU A 2 87.23 4.44 53.46
N ALA A 3 85.94 4.10 53.50
CA ALA A 3 85.20 3.05 52.79
C ALA A 3 83.74 3.53 52.58
N VAL A 4 83.04 2.98 51.58
CA VAL A 4 81.64 3.33 51.28
C VAL A 4 80.68 2.56 52.19
N LEU A 5 79.68 3.25 52.74
CA LEU A 5 78.51 2.60 53.36
C LEU A 5 77.23 3.39 53.07
N SER A 6 76.60 3.11 51.92
CA SER A 6 75.34 3.75 51.52
C SER A 6 74.14 2.99 52.10
N VAL A 7 73.46 3.58 53.09
CA VAL A 7 72.22 3.01 53.64
C VAL A 7 71.05 3.35 52.73
N LEU A 8 70.45 2.33 52.12
CA LEU A 8 69.35 2.47 51.17
C LEU A 8 68.01 2.37 51.92
N VAL A 9 67.35 3.50 52.15
CA VAL A 9 66.04 3.55 52.81
C VAL A 9 64.96 3.25 51.77
N ALA A 10 64.37 2.06 51.84
CA ALA A 10 63.25 1.68 50.99
C ALA A 10 61.95 2.36 51.46
N VAL A 11 61.46 3.34 50.69
CA VAL A 11 60.12 3.90 50.89
C VAL A 11 59.09 2.97 50.23
N PRO A 12 58.08 2.46 50.96
CA PRO A 12 57.06 1.60 50.36
C PRO A 12 56.17 2.43 49.42
N ALA A 13 56.12 2.05 48.15
CA ALA A 13 55.20 2.64 47.18
C ALA A 13 53.77 2.23 47.53
N LEU A 14 52.94 3.19 47.96
CA LEU A 14 51.52 2.96 48.23
C LEU A 14 50.77 2.78 46.91
N VAL A 15 50.57 1.53 46.50
CA VAL A 15 49.83 1.19 45.29
C VAL A 15 48.35 1.55 45.50
N TRP A 16 47.93 2.67 44.92
CA TRP A 16 46.52 3.08 44.92
C TRP A 16 45.76 2.25 43.89
N ALA A 17 45.25 1.10 44.32
CA ALA A 17 44.30 0.33 43.52
C ALA A 17 43.05 1.20 43.26
N PRO A 18 42.60 1.38 42.01
CA PRO A 18 41.35 2.07 41.76
C PRO A 18 40.23 1.25 42.39
N ALA A 19 39.40 1.90 43.20
CA ALA A 19 38.18 1.27 43.68
C ALA A 19 37.29 0.98 42.46
N VAL A 20 37.11 -0.30 42.15
CA VAL A 20 36.09 -0.73 41.18
C VAL A 20 34.75 -0.45 41.85
N THR A 21 34.20 0.74 41.60
CA THR A 21 32.80 1.02 41.86
C THR A 21 32.01 0.06 41.01
N ALA A 22 31.41 -0.95 41.65
CA ALA A 22 30.41 -1.79 40.99
C ALA A 22 29.38 -0.84 40.38
N GLN A 23 29.21 -0.92 39.05
CA GLN A 23 28.14 -0.18 38.40
C GLN A 23 26.84 -0.73 38.98
N ALA A 24 26.05 0.14 39.62
CA ALA A 24 24.73 -0.24 40.07
C ALA A 24 23.94 -0.65 38.82
N GLU A 25 23.62 -1.94 38.73
CA GLU A 25 22.91 -2.52 37.60
C GLU A 25 21.56 -1.79 37.48
N ALA A 26 21.27 -1.25 36.29
CA ALA A 26 20.15 -0.33 36.13
C ALA A 26 18.84 -1.05 36.53
N PRO A 27 17.96 -0.41 37.33
CA PRO A 27 16.74 -1.06 37.80
C PRO A 27 15.90 -1.48 36.59
N VAL A 28 15.76 -2.79 36.38
CA VAL A 28 15.17 -3.32 35.15
C VAL A 28 13.68 -2.98 35.11
N GLU A 29 13.29 -2.10 34.20
CA GLU A 29 11.91 -1.60 34.14
C GLU A 29 10.93 -2.74 33.77
N PRO A 30 9.80 -2.87 34.50
CA PRO A 30 8.76 -3.83 34.17
C PRO A 30 8.22 -3.55 32.76
N THR A 31 8.23 -4.59 31.92
CA THR A 31 7.99 -4.46 30.49
C THR A 31 6.66 -5.10 30.12
N VAL A 32 5.81 -4.34 29.43
CA VAL A 32 4.59 -4.83 28.82
C VAL A 32 4.95 -5.61 27.56
N VAL A 33 4.41 -6.82 27.44
CA VAL A 33 4.56 -7.66 26.26
C VAL A 33 3.19 -7.89 25.65
N ILE A 34 3.04 -7.47 24.40
CA ILE A 34 1.84 -7.60 23.60
C ILE A 34 2.13 -8.64 22.54
N GLU A 35 1.31 -9.69 22.46
CA GLU A 35 1.44 -10.77 21.46
C GLU A 35 0.14 -10.82 20.64
N GLY A 36 0.26 -10.61 19.33
CA GLY A 36 -0.86 -10.47 18.40
C GLY A 36 -0.77 -11.31 17.14
N LYS A 37 -1.86 -11.26 16.36
CA LYS A 37 -2.07 -12.04 15.14
C LYS A 37 -2.80 -11.23 14.08
N GLY A 38 -2.54 -11.54 12.82
CA GLY A 38 -3.14 -10.87 11.68
C GLY A 38 -2.56 -9.49 11.42
N TRP A 39 -3.06 -8.86 10.35
CA TRP A 39 -2.61 -7.56 9.86
C TRP A 39 -3.80 -6.77 9.30
N GLY A 40 -4.02 -5.58 9.84
CA GLY A 40 -5.17 -4.72 9.57
C GLY A 40 -6.34 -4.90 10.56
N HIS A 41 -7.46 -4.25 10.22
CA HIS A 41 -8.66 -4.16 11.07
C HIS A 41 -9.39 -5.51 11.28
N GLY A 42 -9.22 -6.49 10.38
CA GLY A 42 -9.80 -7.84 10.51
C GLY A 42 -11.30 -7.96 10.17
N VAL A 43 -11.98 -6.86 9.86
CA VAL A 43 -13.43 -6.83 9.55
C VAL A 43 -13.70 -7.31 8.12
N GLY A 44 -14.76 -8.09 7.93
CA GLY A 44 -15.15 -8.59 6.61
C GLY A 44 -14.18 -9.65 6.08
N MET A 45 -13.80 -9.58 4.80
CA MET A 45 -12.98 -10.63 4.21
C MET A 45 -11.52 -10.58 4.66
N ALA A 46 -10.99 -11.73 5.10
CA ALA A 46 -9.57 -11.90 5.34
C ALA A 46 -8.89 -12.50 4.10
N GLN A 47 -7.85 -11.85 3.57
CA GLN A 47 -7.19 -12.27 2.33
C GLN A 47 -6.48 -13.62 2.49
N ASP A 48 -5.80 -13.86 3.63
CA ASP A 48 -5.22 -15.17 3.96
C ASP A 48 -6.27 -16.29 4.05
N GLY A 49 -7.46 -15.98 4.55
CA GLY A 49 -8.60 -16.90 4.59
C GLY A 49 -9.23 -17.18 3.23
N ALA A 50 -9.36 -16.16 2.37
CA ALA A 50 -9.81 -16.34 0.99
C ALA A 50 -8.84 -17.23 0.18
N LEU A 51 -7.53 -17.10 0.43
CA LEU A 51 -6.51 -18.01 -0.10
C LEU A 51 -6.67 -19.44 0.42
N ALA A 52 -6.87 -19.62 1.72
CA ALA A 52 -7.01 -20.94 2.34
C ALA A 52 -8.28 -21.67 1.84
N LEU A 53 -9.44 -21.02 1.88
CA LEU A 53 -10.71 -21.58 1.39
C LEU A 53 -10.62 -21.91 -0.11
N GLY A 54 -9.99 -21.07 -0.93
CA GLY A 54 -9.76 -21.36 -2.34
C GLY A 54 -8.82 -22.54 -2.59
N ARG A 55 -7.85 -22.80 -1.69
CA ARG A 55 -6.96 -23.97 -1.72
C ARG A 55 -7.69 -25.25 -1.26
N GLU A 56 -8.70 -25.12 -0.40
CA GLU A 56 -9.63 -26.20 -0.02
C GLU A 56 -10.70 -26.47 -1.10
N GLY A 57 -10.76 -25.65 -2.16
CA GLY A 57 -11.62 -25.84 -3.32
C GLY A 57 -12.95 -25.07 -3.28
N ALA A 58 -13.13 -24.14 -2.34
CA ALA A 58 -14.30 -23.27 -2.29
C ALA A 58 -14.40 -22.37 -3.54
N SER A 59 -15.61 -22.13 -4.04
CA SER A 59 -15.83 -21.21 -5.16
C SER A 59 -15.79 -19.74 -4.71
N THR A 60 -15.69 -18.82 -5.67
CA THR A 60 -15.83 -17.37 -5.44
C THR A 60 -17.07 -17.04 -4.61
N ALA A 61 -18.20 -17.70 -4.88
CA ALA A 61 -19.46 -17.47 -4.17
C ALA A 61 -19.41 -18.00 -2.74
N ASP A 62 -18.79 -19.17 -2.50
CA ASP A 62 -18.66 -19.75 -1.16
C ASP A 62 -17.76 -18.89 -0.26
N ILE A 63 -16.65 -18.38 -0.80
CA ILE A 63 -15.72 -17.49 -0.09
C ILE A 63 -16.43 -16.18 0.28
N LEU A 64 -17.15 -15.56 -0.66
CA LEU A 64 -17.90 -14.33 -0.39
C LEU A 64 -19.06 -14.58 0.60
N GLN A 65 -19.75 -15.71 0.52
CA GLN A 65 -20.83 -16.07 1.45
C GLN A 65 -20.31 -16.37 2.87
N HIS A 66 -19.07 -16.89 2.99
CA HIS A 66 -18.41 -17.11 4.28
C HIS A 66 -18.05 -15.79 4.97
N PHE A 67 -17.49 -14.82 4.24
CA PHE A 67 -17.05 -13.53 4.80
C PHE A 67 -18.14 -12.45 4.85
N TYR A 68 -19.20 -12.57 4.05
CA TYR A 68 -20.35 -11.65 4.02
C TYR A 68 -21.69 -12.41 4.12
N PRO A 69 -21.92 -13.21 5.18
CA PRO A 69 -23.08 -14.09 5.28
C PRO A 69 -24.42 -13.33 5.25
N GLY A 70 -25.36 -13.83 4.45
CA GLY A 70 -26.69 -13.24 4.27
C GLY A 70 -26.76 -12.09 3.25
N THR A 71 -25.66 -11.79 2.56
CA THR A 71 -25.67 -10.96 1.35
C THR A 71 -26.10 -11.76 0.12
N THR A 72 -26.22 -11.10 -1.04
CA THR A 72 -26.46 -11.75 -2.33
C THR A 72 -25.52 -11.23 -3.41
N LEU A 73 -25.17 -12.06 -4.39
CA LEU A 73 -24.46 -11.58 -5.58
C LEU A 73 -25.42 -10.83 -6.52
N GLY A 74 -24.93 -9.73 -7.09
CA GLY A 74 -25.64 -8.93 -8.08
C GLY A 74 -24.74 -8.55 -9.26
N GLN A 75 -25.24 -7.65 -10.10
CA GLN A 75 -24.49 -7.01 -11.19
C GLN A 75 -24.50 -5.49 -10.99
N ASP A 76 -23.34 -4.84 -11.14
CA ASP A 76 -23.17 -3.38 -11.17
C ASP A 76 -21.83 -2.99 -11.82
N GLY A 77 -21.67 -1.72 -12.22
CA GLY A 77 -20.45 -1.25 -12.88
C GLY A 77 -20.52 0.21 -13.34
N GLY A 78 -19.35 0.79 -13.63
CA GLY A 78 -19.20 2.17 -14.09
C GLY A 78 -17.81 2.72 -13.82
N ASP A 79 -17.63 4.02 -14.08
CA ASP A 79 -16.37 4.73 -13.82
C ASP A 79 -16.14 4.91 -12.31
N VAL A 80 -14.90 4.69 -11.87
CA VAL A 80 -14.40 5.06 -10.55
C VAL A 80 -13.39 6.20 -10.66
N ARG A 81 -13.29 7.00 -9.60
CA ARG A 81 -12.46 8.21 -9.54
C ARG A 81 -11.47 8.09 -8.39
N VAL A 82 -10.17 8.07 -8.68
CA VAL A 82 -9.11 7.76 -7.71
C VAL A 82 -8.11 8.91 -7.62
N VAL A 83 -7.90 9.45 -6.43
CA VAL A 83 -6.87 10.48 -6.17
C VAL A 83 -5.50 9.82 -6.22
N VAL A 84 -4.69 10.21 -7.21
CA VAL A 84 -3.35 9.65 -7.47
C VAL A 84 -2.23 10.62 -7.11
N ALA A 85 -2.51 11.92 -7.01
CA ALA A 85 -1.64 12.91 -6.38
C ALA A 85 -2.48 14.08 -5.85
N ASP A 86 -2.02 14.77 -4.81
CA ASP A 86 -2.65 15.97 -4.27
C ASP A 86 -1.59 17.00 -3.85
N GLY A 87 -1.94 18.28 -3.83
CA GLY A 87 -1.05 19.38 -3.44
C GLY A 87 0.18 19.59 -4.34
N VAL A 88 0.12 19.25 -5.63
CA VAL A 88 1.27 19.43 -6.56
C VAL A 88 1.19 20.76 -7.31
N ASP A 89 2.19 21.63 -7.20
CA ASP A 89 2.19 22.95 -7.84
C ASP A 89 2.00 22.88 -9.36
N GLN A 90 2.65 21.89 -9.98
CA GLN A 90 2.58 21.58 -11.41
C GLN A 90 2.70 20.06 -11.60
N ALA A 91 2.05 19.54 -12.64
CA ALA A 91 2.03 18.12 -12.95
C ALA A 91 2.43 17.88 -14.40
N VAL A 92 3.44 17.04 -14.64
CA VAL A 92 3.70 16.51 -16.00
C VAL A 92 2.80 15.31 -16.23
N VAL A 93 2.17 15.24 -17.41
CA VAL A 93 1.50 14.05 -17.93
C VAL A 93 2.21 13.58 -19.20
N SER A 94 2.41 12.27 -19.34
CA SER A 94 3.02 11.66 -20.54
C SER A 94 2.10 10.64 -21.19
N PHE A 95 2.26 10.45 -22.50
CA PHE A 95 1.35 9.68 -23.34
C PHE A 95 2.13 8.65 -24.18
N PRO A 96 2.43 7.45 -23.65
CA PRO A 96 3.17 6.41 -24.38
C PRO A 96 2.57 6.09 -25.76
N SER A 97 1.24 5.95 -25.84
CA SER A 97 0.49 5.69 -27.08
C SER A 97 0.01 6.96 -27.81
N GLY A 98 0.38 8.15 -27.30
CA GLY A 98 -0.21 9.43 -27.72
C GLY A 98 -1.56 9.68 -27.05
N GLY A 99 -2.14 10.86 -27.30
CA GLY A 99 -3.37 11.29 -26.61
C GLY A 99 -3.66 12.76 -26.82
N GLU A 100 -4.49 13.31 -25.93
CA GLU A 100 -4.91 14.70 -25.93
C GLU A 100 -4.99 15.21 -24.48
N VAL A 101 -4.58 16.46 -24.23
CA VAL A 101 -5.03 17.21 -23.06
C VAL A 101 -6.21 18.08 -23.47
N ARG A 102 -7.31 18.00 -22.73
CA ARG A 102 -8.63 18.53 -23.09
C ARG A 102 -9.17 19.42 -21.96
N SER A 103 -9.93 20.48 -22.29
CA SER A 103 -10.57 21.38 -21.30
C SER A 103 -11.94 20.88 -20.83
N SER A 104 -12.38 19.74 -21.37
CA SER A 104 -13.58 18.99 -21.02
C SER A 104 -13.37 17.56 -21.51
N ARG A 105 -13.78 16.54 -20.74
CA ARG A 105 -13.62 15.12 -21.12
C ARG A 105 -14.28 14.87 -22.49
N ASP A 106 -15.59 15.07 -22.56
CA ASP A 106 -16.42 14.74 -23.73
C ASP A 106 -17.09 15.96 -24.38
N GLY A 107 -17.06 17.11 -23.72
CA GLY A 107 -17.74 18.33 -24.18
C GLY A 107 -16.95 19.20 -25.15
N ALA A 108 -17.53 20.35 -25.47
CA ALA A 108 -16.88 21.40 -26.26
C ALA A 108 -15.56 21.86 -25.60
N GLN A 109 -14.56 22.13 -26.46
CA GLN A 109 -13.21 22.52 -26.03
C GLN A 109 -13.06 24.05 -26.01
N ALA A 110 -12.25 24.56 -25.09
CA ALA A 110 -11.86 25.95 -25.02
C ALA A 110 -10.80 26.29 -26.11
N PRO A 111 -10.61 27.58 -26.46
CA PRO A 111 -9.48 28.03 -27.27
C PRO A 111 -8.14 27.36 -26.92
N GLY A 112 -7.48 26.79 -27.93
CA GLY A 112 -6.21 26.05 -27.78
C GLY A 112 -6.36 24.55 -27.43
N PHE A 113 -7.56 24.10 -27.05
CA PHE A 113 -7.83 22.69 -26.77
C PHE A 113 -8.55 22.00 -27.95
N PRO A 114 -8.30 20.70 -28.21
CA PRO A 114 -7.37 19.83 -27.47
C PRO A 114 -5.89 20.17 -27.76
N VAL A 115 -5.03 20.01 -26.77
CA VAL A 115 -3.58 19.93 -26.99
C VAL A 115 -3.29 18.49 -27.40
N THR A 116 -3.03 18.29 -28.70
CA THR A 116 -2.75 16.96 -29.27
C THR A 116 -1.35 16.49 -28.87
N VAL A 117 -1.17 15.19 -28.60
CA VAL A 117 0.10 14.62 -28.14
C VAL A 117 0.44 13.36 -28.93
N ALA A 118 1.61 13.35 -29.58
CA ALA A 118 2.14 12.20 -30.29
C ALA A 118 2.60 11.08 -29.31
N PRO A 119 2.74 9.82 -29.78
CA PRO A 119 3.32 8.74 -28.98
C PRO A 119 4.69 9.10 -28.38
N GLY A 120 4.84 8.85 -27.07
CA GLY A 120 6.01 9.25 -26.29
C GLY A 120 6.05 10.73 -25.88
N GLY A 121 5.03 11.52 -26.22
CA GLY A 121 4.94 12.95 -25.88
C GLY A 121 4.48 13.23 -24.45
N SER A 122 4.56 14.51 -24.05
CA SER A 122 4.19 14.99 -22.72
C SER A 122 3.72 16.45 -22.72
N VAL A 123 2.96 16.80 -21.66
CA VAL A 123 2.40 18.14 -21.41
C VAL A 123 2.58 18.47 -19.94
N GLN A 124 2.90 19.72 -19.63
CA GLN A 124 2.96 20.26 -18.27
C GLN A 124 1.63 20.95 -17.95
N LEU A 125 1.01 20.54 -16.86
CA LEU A 125 -0.23 21.08 -16.32
C LEU A 125 0.08 21.97 -15.11
N GLY A 126 -0.63 23.08 -14.96
CA GLY A 126 -0.50 23.97 -13.81
C GLY A 126 -1.77 24.78 -13.57
N PHE A 127 -1.86 25.42 -12.41
CA PHE A 127 -2.94 26.32 -12.04
C PHE A 127 -2.41 27.59 -11.37
N ASP A 128 -2.75 28.76 -11.93
CA ASP A 128 -2.35 30.08 -11.40
C ASP A 128 -3.55 31.04 -11.26
N GLY A 129 -4.74 30.47 -11.02
CA GLY A 129 -6.03 31.15 -11.12
C GLY A 129 -6.76 30.83 -12.43
N ALA A 130 -6.03 30.35 -13.45
CA ALA A 130 -6.57 29.60 -14.58
C ALA A 130 -5.80 28.29 -14.73
N TYR A 131 -6.39 27.29 -15.40
CA TYR A 131 -5.70 26.06 -15.75
C TYR A 131 -4.85 26.26 -17.00
N ARG A 132 -3.64 25.70 -17.01
CA ARG A 132 -2.71 25.81 -18.13
C ARG A 132 -2.23 24.44 -18.59
N ALA A 133 -2.17 24.25 -19.91
CA ALA A 133 -1.51 23.12 -20.57
C ALA A 133 -0.38 23.67 -21.44
N ALA A 134 0.85 23.48 -20.98
CA ALA A 134 2.08 23.85 -21.69
C ALA A 134 2.65 22.61 -22.40
N PRO A 135 2.73 22.57 -23.74
CA PRO A 135 3.36 21.48 -24.48
C PRO A 135 4.81 21.27 -24.07
N LEU A 136 5.23 20.01 -23.93
CA LEU A 136 6.63 19.63 -23.76
C LEU A 136 7.11 18.86 -25.00
N SER A 137 7.40 17.56 -24.88
CA SER A 137 7.81 16.73 -26.01
C SER A 137 6.60 16.29 -26.83
N GLY A 138 6.68 16.34 -28.16
CA GLY A 138 5.68 15.72 -29.06
C GLY A 138 4.24 16.27 -28.98
N ALA A 139 3.99 17.32 -28.20
CA ALA A 139 2.68 17.93 -27.99
C ALA A 139 2.50 19.21 -28.82
N LYS A 140 1.26 19.51 -29.23
CA LYS A 140 0.89 20.69 -30.03
C LYS A 140 -0.49 21.21 -29.65
N VAL A 141 -0.58 22.51 -29.37
CA VAL A 141 -1.84 23.26 -29.23
C VAL A 141 -2.61 23.21 -30.55
N THR A 142 -3.93 22.98 -30.50
CA THR A 142 -4.78 23.09 -31.70
C THR A 142 -5.02 24.56 -32.01
N ALA A 143 -4.63 25.01 -33.20
CA ALA A 143 -4.72 26.41 -33.60
C ALA A 143 -6.18 26.91 -33.65
N LEU A 144 -6.39 28.15 -33.17
CA LEU A 144 -7.66 28.87 -33.20
C LEU A 144 -8.17 29.06 -34.64
N GLY A 145 -9.07 28.17 -35.10
CA GLY A 145 -9.76 28.30 -36.38
C GLY A 145 -10.31 26.99 -36.97
N ALA A 146 -9.79 25.83 -36.59
CA ALA A 146 -10.15 24.54 -37.20
C ALA A 146 -11.41 23.89 -36.57
N VAL A 147 -12.57 24.55 -36.66
CA VAL A 147 -13.87 23.96 -36.30
C VAL A 147 -14.56 23.42 -37.55
N GLU A 148 -14.24 22.20 -37.96
CA GLU A 148 -15.16 21.42 -38.80
C GLU A 148 -16.24 20.77 -37.91
N PRO A 149 -17.52 20.78 -38.33
CA PRO A 149 -18.60 20.17 -37.55
C PRO A 149 -18.52 18.63 -37.64
N ALA A 150 -18.09 17.98 -36.56
CA ALA A 150 -18.10 16.53 -36.46
C ALA A 150 -19.52 15.97 -36.69
N ILE A 151 -19.65 15.07 -37.67
CA ILE A 151 -20.95 14.51 -38.08
C ILE A 151 -21.50 13.61 -36.98
N VAL A 152 -22.69 13.95 -36.47
CA VAL A 152 -23.45 13.12 -35.52
C VAL A 152 -24.05 11.92 -36.27
N ALA A 153 -23.33 10.80 -36.28
CA ALA A 153 -23.81 9.50 -36.74
C ALA A 153 -24.15 8.61 -35.52
N GLN A 154 -25.40 8.65 -35.05
CA GLN A 154 -25.85 7.78 -33.97
C GLN A 154 -25.96 6.33 -34.43
N ALA A 155 -25.15 5.43 -33.86
CA ALA A 155 -25.28 3.99 -34.04
C ALA A 155 -25.72 3.34 -32.71
N ARG A 156 -27.03 3.17 -32.51
CA ARG A 156 -27.55 2.27 -31.46
C ARG A 156 -27.23 0.82 -31.84
N PRO A 157 -26.48 0.03 -31.04
CA PRO A 157 -26.49 -1.41 -31.19
C PRO A 157 -27.86 -1.94 -30.74
N GLN A 158 -28.68 -2.42 -31.68
CA GLN A 158 -29.87 -3.20 -31.31
C GLN A 158 -29.45 -4.57 -30.79
N ARG A 159 -30.05 -4.98 -29.66
CA ARG A 159 -29.75 -6.22 -28.96
C ARG A 159 -30.35 -7.42 -29.70
N ALA A 160 -29.64 -7.93 -30.71
CA ALA A 160 -30.02 -9.16 -31.40
C ALA A 160 -29.97 -10.36 -30.43
N SER A 161 -31.12 -10.99 -30.21
CA SER A 161 -31.25 -12.19 -29.38
C SER A 161 -31.21 -13.43 -30.27
N SER A 162 -30.24 -14.32 -30.05
CA SER A 162 -30.18 -15.62 -30.72
C SER A 162 -29.69 -16.72 -29.77
N SER A 163 -30.62 -17.49 -29.21
CA SER A 163 -30.32 -18.78 -28.58
C SER A 163 -29.95 -19.81 -29.66
N PRO A 164 -29.05 -20.78 -29.40
CA PRO A 164 -28.74 -21.85 -30.34
C PRO A 164 -29.81 -22.95 -30.35
N ALA A 165 -29.94 -23.64 -31.48
CA ALA A 165 -30.70 -24.89 -31.63
C ALA A 165 -29.94 -25.86 -32.58
N VAL A 166 -30.19 -27.16 -32.45
CA VAL A 166 -29.36 -28.24 -33.02
C VAL A 166 -30.12 -29.08 -34.05
N ALA A 167 -29.50 -29.35 -35.21
CA ALA A 167 -29.69 -30.50 -36.14
C ALA A 167 -28.65 -30.36 -37.29
N THR A 168 -27.64 -31.22 -37.50
CA THR A 168 -27.55 -32.66 -37.87
C THR A 168 -27.77 -32.98 -39.36
N GLU A 169 -26.83 -33.75 -39.92
CA GLU A 169 -26.93 -34.60 -41.16
C GLU A 169 -27.05 -33.88 -42.53
N ASP A 170 -26.59 -34.42 -43.67
CA ASP A 170 -25.55 -35.43 -44.01
C ASP A 170 -25.25 -35.34 -45.54
N GLY A 171 -24.27 -36.07 -46.10
CA GLY A 171 -24.37 -36.58 -47.48
C GLY A 171 -23.46 -36.02 -48.59
N GLY A 172 -22.16 -36.34 -48.52
CA GLY A 172 -21.24 -36.84 -49.58
C GLY A 172 -21.24 -36.42 -51.08
N GLY A 173 -20.06 -36.60 -51.73
CA GLY A 173 -20.00 -37.07 -53.14
C GLY A 173 -18.92 -36.49 -54.11
N GLY A 174 -17.83 -37.25 -54.36
CA GLY A 174 -17.02 -37.25 -55.62
C GLY A 174 -16.08 -36.06 -55.91
N LEU A 175 -14.74 -36.16 -56.03
CA LEU A 175 -13.81 -37.04 -56.81
C LEU A 175 -13.46 -36.54 -58.24
N LEU A 176 -12.20 -36.11 -58.47
CA LEU A 176 -11.15 -36.81 -59.29
C LEU A 176 -9.96 -35.90 -59.71
N GLY A 177 -8.72 -36.45 -59.66
CA GLY A 177 -7.47 -35.92 -60.27
C GLY A 177 -6.80 -34.72 -59.54
N GLY A 178 -5.47 -34.62 -59.34
CA GLY A 178 -4.30 -35.42 -59.74
C GLY A 178 -3.45 -34.73 -60.84
N GLY A 179 -2.13 -34.50 -60.69
CA GLY A 179 -1.18 -34.68 -59.58
C GLY A 179 0.29 -34.39 -60.01
N LEU A 180 1.27 -34.71 -59.13
CA LEU A 180 2.73 -34.86 -59.37
C LEU A 180 3.71 -33.65 -59.43
N LEU A 181 4.66 -33.66 -58.47
CA LEU A 181 6.14 -33.43 -58.56
C LEU A 181 6.78 -32.03 -58.75
N GLY A 182 7.85 -31.79 -57.96
CA GLY A 182 8.96 -30.82 -58.19
C GLY A 182 10.22 -31.53 -58.78
N PRO A 183 11.51 -31.11 -58.55
CA PRO A 183 12.06 -30.24 -57.49
C PRO A 183 13.13 -29.18 -57.97
N GLU A 184 14.26 -28.99 -57.26
CA GLU A 184 15.18 -27.82 -57.30
C GLU A 184 16.56 -27.98 -58.03
N LYS A 185 17.13 -26.86 -58.55
CA LYS A 185 18.59 -26.46 -58.62
C LYS A 185 19.63 -27.40 -59.34
N PRO A 186 20.98 -27.14 -59.40
CA PRO A 186 21.80 -25.92 -59.19
C PRO A 186 22.76 -25.42 -60.35
N PRO A 187 24.13 -25.51 -60.37
CA PRO A 187 25.04 -24.35 -60.63
C PRO A 187 26.14 -24.57 -61.73
N PRO A 188 27.12 -23.62 -61.92
CA PRO A 188 28.51 -23.72 -61.35
C PRO A 188 29.05 -22.36 -60.76
N VAL A 189 30.10 -22.18 -59.91
CA VAL A 189 31.43 -22.81 -59.61
C VAL A 189 32.57 -22.32 -60.54
N ASP A 190 33.79 -21.87 -60.14
CA ASP A 190 34.58 -21.83 -58.86
C ASP A 190 35.18 -20.39 -58.55
N SER A 191 36.34 -19.99 -57.99
CA SER A 191 37.62 -20.58 -57.45
C SER A 191 38.44 -19.57 -56.55
N PRO A 192 39.53 -19.95 -55.81
CA PRO A 192 40.18 -19.14 -54.72
C PRO A 192 41.74 -18.96 -54.86
N PRO A 193 42.63 -18.82 -53.82
CA PRO A 193 42.54 -18.40 -52.38
C PRO A 193 43.62 -17.38 -51.88
N THR A 194 43.51 -16.83 -50.65
CA THR A 194 44.65 -16.50 -49.72
C THR A 194 44.20 -16.11 -48.29
N THR A 195 45.13 -16.06 -47.32
CA THR A 195 44.90 -15.90 -45.85
C THR A 195 45.39 -14.57 -45.24
N PRO A 196 44.89 -14.14 -44.04
CA PRO A 196 45.10 -12.81 -43.42
C PRO A 196 46.31 -12.75 -42.45
N PRO A 197 46.85 -11.55 -42.10
CA PRO A 197 46.40 -10.76 -40.91
C PRO A 197 46.67 -9.22 -41.04
N PRO A 198 46.65 -8.37 -39.98
CA PRO A 198 45.82 -8.31 -38.77
C PRO A 198 45.00 -6.99 -38.65
N SER A 199 44.31 -6.80 -37.52
CA SER A 199 43.41 -5.68 -37.18
C SER A 199 44.03 -4.27 -37.21
N GLY A 200 43.26 -3.31 -37.72
CA GLY A 200 43.35 -1.88 -37.41
C GLY A 200 41.95 -1.32 -37.16
N GLY A 201 41.72 -0.67 -36.01
CA GLY A 201 40.38 -0.22 -35.61
C GLY A 201 39.92 1.06 -36.30
N PRO A 202 38.59 1.34 -36.37
CA PRO A 202 38.08 2.61 -36.84
C PRO A 202 38.58 3.79 -35.97
N LEU A 203 38.89 4.91 -36.61
CA LEU A 203 39.25 6.15 -35.94
C LEU A 203 38.06 6.71 -35.12
N PRO A 204 38.30 7.34 -33.96
CA PRO A 204 37.23 7.98 -33.20
C PRO A 204 36.66 9.20 -33.96
N PRO A 205 35.37 9.53 -33.78
CA PRO A 205 34.78 10.73 -34.35
C PRO A 205 35.40 12.01 -33.77
N PRO A 206 35.33 13.15 -34.49
CA PRO A 206 35.82 14.43 -33.98
C PRO A 206 35.03 14.89 -32.75
N PRO A 207 35.66 15.68 -31.84
CA PRO A 207 34.99 16.16 -30.63
C PRO A 207 33.82 17.11 -30.95
N PRO A 208 32.77 17.13 -30.11
CA PRO A 208 31.65 18.05 -30.26
C PRO A 208 32.09 19.51 -30.02
N PRO A 209 31.33 20.51 -30.54
CA PRO A 209 31.61 21.91 -30.26
C PRO A 209 31.47 22.21 -28.75
N PRO A 210 32.38 23.02 -28.16
CA PRO A 210 32.37 23.30 -26.73
C PRO A 210 31.23 24.25 -26.35
N GLY A 211 30.11 23.71 -25.86
CA GLY A 211 28.95 24.55 -25.49
C GLY A 211 27.69 23.86 -24.96
N ALA A 212 27.76 22.60 -24.48
CA ALA A 212 26.60 21.90 -23.92
C ALA A 212 26.95 21.23 -22.58
N GLY A 213 26.61 21.89 -21.47
CA GLY A 213 26.66 21.28 -20.13
C GLY A 213 25.45 20.35 -19.89
N PRO A 214 25.52 19.46 -18.89
CA PRO A 214 24.44 18.50 -18.64
C PRO A 214 23.18 19.17 -18.06
N GLY A 215 22.08 19.08 -18.80
CA GLY A 215 20.74 18.88 -18.24
C GLY A 215 20.24 19.85 -17.17
N GLY A 216 20.35 21.16 -17.38
CA GLY A 216 19.41 22.08 -16.73
C GLY A 216 17.97 21.76 -17.18
N PRO A 217 16.93 22.08 -16.37
CA PRO A 217 15.55 21.95 -16.81
C PRO A 217 15.34 22.72 -18.11
N ALA A 218 14.57 22.15 -19.05
CA ALA A 218 14.27 22.81 -20.31
C ALA A 218 13.66 24.19 -20.05
N PRO A 219 14.02 25.23 -20.84
CA PRO A 219 13.41 26.54 -20.68
C PRO A 219 11.90 26.42 -20.86
N PRO A 220 11.08 27.11 -20.04
CA PRO A 220 9.64 27.04 -20.17
C PRO A 220 9.22 27.47 -21.58
N PRO A 221 8.24 26.81 -22.21
CA PRO A 221 7.82 27.14 -23.57
C PRO A 221 7.32 28.59 -23.65
N PRO A 222 7.49 29.25 -24.81
CA PRO A 222 7.03 30.63 -24.98
C PRO A 222 5.53 30.74 -24.73
N ALA A 223 5.10 31.85 -24.13
CA ALA A 223 3.75 32.01 -23.60
C ALA A 223 2.62 31.93 -24.65
N GLU A 224 2.94 31.97 -25.94
CA GLU A 224 2.01 31.83 -27.06
C GLU A 224 1.61 30.36 -27.32
N ASP A 225 2.44 29.39 -26.90
CA ASP A 225 2.19 27.95 -27.04
C ASP A 225 1.46 27.33 -25.83
N VAL A 226 1.00 28.12 -24.86
CA VAL A 226 0.34 27.62 -23.63
C VAL A 226 -1.18 27.75 -23.75
N ALA A 227 -1.89 26.62 -23.82
CA ALA A 227 -3.35 26.60 -23.84
C ALA A 227 -3.92 26.88 -22.43
N VAL A 228 -4.97 27.70 -22.33
CA VAL A 228 -5.52 28.20 -21.05
C VAL A 228 -7.02 27.91 -20.94
N SER A 229 -7.46 27.44 -19.78
CA SER A 229 -8.85 27.02 -19.51
C SER A 229 -9.35 27.54 -18.16
N SER A 230 -10.63 27.92 -18.08
CA SER A 230 -11.33 28.17 -16.81
C SER A 230 -11.78 26.87 -16.11
N SER A 231 -11.77 25.75 -16.84
CA SER A 231 -12.24 24.44 -16.40
C SER A 231 -11.08 23.45 -16.22
N ALA A 232 -11.25 22.48 -15.33
CA ALA A 232 -10.30 21.41 -15.06
C ALA A 232 -9.86 20.68 -16.35
N LEU A 233 -8.60 20.26 -16.38
CA LEU A 233 -7.98 19.65 -17.56
C LEU A 233 -8.04 18.14 -17.50
N TRP A 234 -8.08 17.49 -18.66
CA TRP A 234 -8.21 16.04 -18.80
C TRP A 234 -7.12 15.52 -19.71
N ALA A 235 -6.19 14.74 -19.17
CA ALA A 235 -5.26 13.94 -19.94
C ALA A 235 -5.98 12.66 -20.40
N VAL A 236 -6.24 12.52 -21.70
CA VAL A 236 -6.99 11.40 -22.30
C VAL A 236 -6.09 10.66 -23.29
N PRO A 237 -5.73 9.39 -23.04
CA PRO A 237 -4.81 8.64 -23.88
C PRO A 237 -5.52 8.11 -25.13
N ARG A 238 -4.78 7.95 -26.23
CA ARG A 238 -5.29 7.42 -27.51
C ARG A 238 -5.31 5.87 -27.49
N GLY A 239 -5.94 5.32 -26.46
CA GLY A 239 -5.69 3.96 -25.98
C GLY A 239 -4.38 3.87 -25.19
N GLY A 240 -4.18 2.77 -24.47
CA GLY A 240 -3.04 2.63 -23.55
C GLY A 240 -3.25 3.41 -22.25
N THR A 241 -2.23 4.15 -21.81
CA THR A 241 -2.15 4.77 -20.48
C THR A 241 -1.71 6.23 -20.51
N VAL A 242 -1.92 6.94 -19.39
CA VAL A 242 -1.29 8.23 -19.07
C VAL A 242 -0.22 8.00 -18.01
N GLY A 243 1.00 8.47 -18.22
CA GLY A 243 2.05 8.49 -17.20
C GLY A 243 1.98 9.75 -16.34
N VAL A 244 2.09 9.58 -15.03
CA VAL A 244 2.02 10.66 -14.04
C VAL A 244 3.24 10.57 -13.11
N PRO A 245 4.38 11.22 -13.46
CA PRO A 245 5.61 11.12 -12.67
C PRO A 245 5.46 11.62 -11.22
N ALA A 246 4.55 12.56 -10.97
CA ALA A 246 4.22 13.05 -9.62
C ALA A 246 3.59 11.97 -8.71
N ALA A 247 3.03 10.91 -9.30
CA ALA A 247 2.49 9.73 -8.61
C ALA A 247 3.38 8.48 -8.77
N GLY A 248 4.51 8.60 -9.49
CA GLY A 248 5.43 7.48 -9.75
C GLY A 248 4.89 6.36 -10.65
N ALA A 249 3.76 6.58 -11.34
CA ALA A 249 2.95 5.52 -11.94
C ALA A 249 2.45 5.82 -13.36
N THR A 250 1.83 4.83 -14.00
CA THR A 250 1.06 4.98 -15.23
C THR A 250 -0.36 4.44 -15.05
N TYR A 251 -1.37 5.07 -15.64
CA TYR A 251 -2.78 4.80 -15.36
C TYR A 251 -3.60 4.56 -16.63
N ARG A 252 -4.60 3.68 -16.54
CA ARG A 252 -5.63 3.50 -17.58
C ARG A 252 -6.70 4.59 -17.47
N GLY A 253 -7.56 4.72 -18.47
CA GLY A 253 -8.58 5.77 -18.51
C GLY A 253 -7.98 7.17 -18.63
N ALA A 254 -8.66 8.18 -18.08
CA ALA A 254 -8.23 9.57 -18.11
C ALA A 254 -7.60 10.01 -16.78
N VAL A 255 -6.84 11.11 -16.79
CA VAL A 255 -6.40 11.79 -15.56
C VAL A 255 -6.89 13.23 -15.59
N GLN A 256 -7.78 13.57 -14.66
CA GLN A 256 -8.27 14.91 -14.41
C GLN A 256 -7.26 15.67 -13.53
N ALA A 257 -6.89 16.89 -13.94
CA ALA A 257 -6.15 17.84 -13.13
C ALA A 257 -7.10 18.96 -12.68
N VAL A 258 -7.38 19.01 -11.38
CA VAL A 258 -8.29 19.97 -10.72
C VAL A 258 -7.54 20.81 -9.69
N ALA A 259 -7.90 22.08 -9.53
CA ALA A 259 -7.25 22.98 -8.58
C ALA A 259 -7.67 22.65 -7.13
N ALA A 260 -6.68 22.45 -6.24
CA ALA A 260 -6.89 22.11 -4.84
C ALA A 260 -5.76 22.69 -3.97
N GLY A 261 -6.10 23.21 -2.78
CA GLY A 261 -5.12 23.66 -1.77
C GLY A 261 -4.20 24.84 -2.13
N GLY A 262 -4.19 25.30 -3.39
CA GLY A 262 -3.23 26.26 -3.94
C GLY A 262 -2.42 25.71 -5.13
N GLY A 263 -2.46 24.40 -5.36
CA GLY A 263 -1.88 23.72 -6.53
C GLY A 263 -2.91 22.86 -7.26
N LEU A 264 -2.47 21.72 -7.78
CA LEU A 264 -3.30 20.70 -8.44
C LEU A 264 -3.48 19.44 -7.58
N ARG A 265 -4.64 18.82 -7.74
CA ARG A 265 -4.98 17.43 -7.40
C ARG A 265 -5.21 16.66 -8.69
N LEU A 266 -4.68 15.45 -8.76
CA LEU A 266 -4.77 14.56 -9.91
C LEU A 266 -5.68 13.39 -9.57
N VAL A 267 -6.77 13.25 -10.34
CA VAL A 267 -7.78 12.21 -10.16
C VAL A 267 -7.81 11.35 -11.42
N ASN A 268 -7.51 10.06 -11.30
CA ASN A 268 -7.64 9.09 -12.36
C ASN A 268 -9.10 8.63 -12.48
N GLU A 269 -9.66 8.63 -13.69
CA GLU A 269 -11.07 8.34 -13.97
C GLU A 269 -11.17 7.29 -15.08
N LEU A 270 -11.63 6.09 -14.70
CA LEU A 270 -11.57 4.86 -15.49
C LEU A 270 -12.69 3.88 -15.10
N ASP A 271 -13.07 2.98 -16.01
CA ASP A 271 -14.01 1.90 -15.72
C ASP A 271 -13.49 0.97 -14.60
N VAL A 272 -14.39 0.52 -13.72
CA VAL A 272 -14.05 -0.30 -12.55
C VAL A 272 -13.30 -1.60 -12.92
N GLU A 273 -13.55 -2.20 -14.10
CA GLU A 273 -12.84 -3.41 -14.53
C GLU A 273 -11.38 -3.11 -14.94
N ASP A 274 -11.04 -1.90 -15.37
CA ASP A 274 -9.66 -1.46 -15.59
C ASP A 274 -8.99 -1.02 -14.28
N TYR A 275 -9.75 -0.45 -13.33
CA TYR A 275 -9.26 -0.14 -11.98
C TYR A 275 -8.80 -1.40 -11.23
N LEU A 276 -9.60 -2.47 -11.25
CA LEU A 276 -9.30 -3.72 -10.53
C LEU A 276 -8.01 -4.40 -10.99
N ARG A 277 -7.60 -4.21 -12.25
CA ARG A 277 -6.32 -4.72 -12.79
C ARG A 277 -5.13 -3.97 -12.19
N GLY A 278 -5.28 -2.67 -11.91
CA GLY A 278 -4.23 -1.81 -11.35
C GLY A 278 -4.09 -1.86 -9.82
N MET A 279 -4.77 -2.78 -9.16
CA MET A 279 -4.69 -2.99 -7.71
C MET A 279 -3.31 -3.49 -7.26
N GLY A 280 -2.80 -2.92 -6.17
CA GLY A 280 -1.54 -3.29 -5.53
C GLY A 280 -1.65 -4.47 -4.56
N GLU A 281 -2.86 -4.77 -4.09
CA GLU A 281 -3.18 -5.87 -3.18
C GLU A 281 -3.24 -7.22 -3.90
N VAL A 282 -2.80 -8.28 -3.22
CA VAL A 282 -2.82 -9.68 -3.71
C VAL A 282 -2.19 -9.80 -5.11
N ARG A 283 -0.85 -9.83 -5.18
CA ARG A 283 -0.09 -9.90 -6.45
C ARG A 283 0.71 -11.20 -6.62
N ASP A 284 0.15 -12.31 -6.14
CA ASP A 284 0.72 -13.65 -6.21
C ASP A 284 -0.10 -14.53 -7.17
N SER A 285 0.51 -14.88 -8.31
CA SER A 285 -0.10 -15.73 -9.35
C SER A 285 -0.34 -17.18 -8.94
N SER A 286 0.12 -17.62 -7.76
CA SER A 286 -0.18 -18.96 -7.22
C SER A 286 -1.53 -19.05 -6.51
N TRP A 287 -2.24 -17.93 -6.35
CA TRP A 287 -3.55 -17.91 -5.70
C TRP A 287 -4.61 -18.58 -6.57
N PRO A 288 -5.49 -19.42 -5.99
CA PRO A 288 -6.62 -20.00 -6.69
C PRO A 288 -7.50 -18.92 -7.32
N GLY A 289 -7.99 -19.15 -8.55
CA GLY A 289 -8.85 -18.19 -9.26
C GLY A 289 -10.13 -17.83 -8.52
N ALA A 290 -10.62 -18.70 -7.64
CA ALA A 290 -11.74 -18.41 -6.73
C ALA A 290 -11.39 -17.34 -5.67
N SER A 291 -10.18 -17.42 -5.09
CA SER A 291 -9.66 -16.43 -4.14
C SER A 291 -9.46 -15.06 -4.79
N LEU A 292 -8.86 -15.04 -5.98
CA LEU A 292 -8.70 -13.81 -6.77
C LEU A 292 -10.06 -13.26 -7.23
N GLY A 293 -11.02 -14.12 -7.58
CA GLY A 293 -12.39 -13.73 -7.90
C GLY A 293 -13.10 -13.10 -6.71
N ALA A 294 -12.92 -13.64 -5.50
CA ALA A 294 -13.49 -13.07 -4.28
C ALA A 294 -12.87 -11.70 -3.97
N GLN A 295 -11.54 -11.55 -4.10
CA GLN A 295 -10.85 -10.25 -4.01
C GLN A 295 -11.39 -9.25 -5.04
N ALA A 296 -11.52 -9.63 -6.30
CA ALA A 296 -12.04 -8.77 -7.37
C ALA A 296 -13.49 -8.31 -7.11
N VAL A 297 -14.38 -9.22 -6.67
CA VAL A 297 -15.80 -8.88 -6.37
C VAL A 297 -15.93 -8.01 -5.13
N ALA A 298 -15.18 -8.29 -4.06
CA ALA A 298 -15.15 -7.44 -2.86
C ALA A 298 -14.62 -6.04 -3.19
N ALA A 299 -13.53 -5.96 -3.95
CA ALA A 299 -12.92 -4.70 -4.37
C ALA A 299 -13.84 -3.91 -5.34
N ARG A 300 -14.52 -4.56 -6.30
CA ARG A 300 -15.49 -3.93 -7.21
C ARG A 300 -16.63 -3.29 -6.43
N THR A 301 -17.17 -4.04 -5.48
CA THR A 301 -18.28 -3.60 -4.62
C THR A 301 -17.86 -2.43 -3.73
N TYR A 302 -16.67 -2.49 -3.13
CA TYR A 302 -16.13 -1.40 -2.31
C TYR A 302 -15.95 -0.12 -3.13
N ALA A 303 -15.31 -0.22 -4.30
CA ALA A 303 -15.00 0.91 -5.15
C ALA A 303 -16.27 1.62 -5.67
N LEU A 304 -17.26 0.86 -6.14
CA LEU A 304 -18.54 1.42 -6.58
C LEU A 304 -19.34 2.01 -5.42
N ARG A 305 -19.31 1.39 -4.22
CA ARG A 305 -19.93 1.95 -3.01
C ARG A 305 -19.26 3.25 -2.53
N ALA A 306 -17.96 3.40 -2.74
CA ALA A 306 -17.27 4.68 -2.51
C ALA A 306 -17.76 5.76 -3.48
N MET A 307 -18.08 5.41 -4.74
CA MET A 307 -18.70 6.35 -5.69
C MET A 307 -20.12 6.76 -5.25
N GLU A 308 -20.93 5.82 -4.73
CA GLU A 308 -22.27 6.13 -4.16
C GLU A 308 -22.22 7.10 -2.97
N LEU A 309 -21.17 7.03 -2.13
CA LEU A 309 -21.10 7.73 -0.85
C LEU A 309 -20.29 9.05 -0.89
N GLY A 310 -19.22 9.11 -1.68
CA GLY A 310 -18.28 10.23 -1.71
C GLY A 310 -17.76 10.62 -3.10
N GLY A 311 -17.95 9.78 -4.13
CA GLY A 311 -17.59 10.09 -5.52
C GLY A 311 -16.09 10.07 -5.85
N GLU A 312 -15.22 9.76 -4.88
CA GLU A 312 -13.77 9.60 -5.03
C GLU A 312 -13.21 8.53 -4.06
N LEU A 313 -12.12 7.89 -4.47
CA LEU A 313 -11.25 6.99 -3.71
C LEU A 313 -9.86 7.60 -3.55
N CYS A 314 -9.09 7.11 -2.58
CA CYS A 314 -7.65 7.37 -2.47
C CYS A 314 -6.84 6.14 -2.94
N ALA A 315 -5.63 6.35 -3.45
CA ALA A 315 -4.74 5.29 -3.92
C ALA A 315 -3.98 4.54 -2.80
N THR A 316 -4.22 4.87 -1.52
CA THR A 316 -3.52 4.36 -0.34
C THR A 316 -4.35 3.32 0.42
N GLN A 317 -3.72 2.65 1.39
CA GLN A 317 -4.35 1.68 2.29
C GLN A 317 -5.54 2.24 3.11
N ASP A 318 -5.72 3.56 3.15
CA ASP A 318 -6.87 4.22 3.79
C ASP A 318 -8.17 4.03 2.99
N CYS A 319 -8.05 3.62 1.72
CA CYS A 319 -9.16 3.21 0.86
C CYS A 319 -8.88 1.82 0.26
N GLN A 320 -7.97 1.76 -0.71
CA GLN A 320 -7.55 0.59 -1.47
C GLN A 320 -6.18 0.93 -2.10
N VAL A 321 -5.20 0.03 -2.02
CA VAL A 321 -3.87 0.27 -2.61
C VAL A 321 -4.00 0.18 -4.13
N TYR A 322 -4.08 1.32 -4.81
CA TYR A 322 -4.17 1.42 -6.27
C TYR A 322 -2.86 1.94 -6.84
N LEU A 323 -2.13 1.08 -7.54
CA LEU A 323 -0.83 1.44 -8.11
C LEU A 323 -0.95 1.89 -9.57
N GLY A 324 -1.94 1.40 -10.31
CA GLY A 324 -2.11 1.64 -11.74
C GLY A 324 -1.52 0.52 -12.61
N ALA A 325 -1.31 0.83 -13.89
CA ALA A 325 -1.12 -0.17 -14.94
C ALA A 325 0.15 -1.03 -14.82
N GLN A 326 1.15 -0.58 -14.05
CA GLN A 326 2.34 -1.40 -13.74
C GLN A 326 2.08 -2.48 -12.67
N ALA A 327 0.88 -2.55 -12.09
CA ALA A 327 0.48 -3.61 -11.17
C ALA A 327 -0.12 -4.85 -11.85
N GLU A 328 -0.67 -4.66 -13.05
CA GLU A 328 -1.47 -5.63 -13.80
C GLU A 328 -0.76 -6.98 -13.98
N TYR A 329 -1.50 -8.07 -13.80
CA TYR A 329 -0.97 -9.42 -13.98
C TYR A 329 -2.08 -10.43 -14.31
N GLY A 330 -1.77 -11.34 -15.24
CA GLY A 330 -2.77 -12.15 -15.95
C GLY A 330 -3.71 -13.02 -15.11
N ALA A 331 -3.33 -13.37 -13.87
CA ALA A 331 -4.19 -14.14 -12.98
C ALA A 331 -5.29 -13.27 -12.34
N MET A 332 -5.00 -12.00 -11.99
CA MET A 332 -6.03 -11.04 -11.59
C MET A 332 -6.84 -10.61 -12.82
N ASP A 333 -6.22 -10.36 -13.98
CA ASP A 333 -6.95 -10.01 -15.20
C ASP A 333 -8.01 -11.06 -15.57
N ALA A 334 -7.66 -12.35 -15.43
CA ALA A 334 -8.57 -13.46 -15.64
C ALA A 334 -9.67 -13.54 -14.56
N ALA A 335 -9.35 -13.27 -13.30
CA ALA A 335 -10.33 -13.26 -12.21
C ALA A 335 -11.32 -12.09 -12.30
N VAL A 336 -10.84 -10.90 -12.68
CA VAL A 336 -11.64 -9.71 -12.98
C VAL A 336 -12.57 -10.00 -14.15
N ALA A 337 -12.06 -10.56 -15.26
CA ALA A 337 -12.88 -10.94 -16.41
C ALA A 337 -13.92 -12.03 -16.08
N ALA A 338 -13.55 -13.07 -15.33
CA ALA A 338 -14.45 -14.15 -14.92
C ALA A 338 -15.53 -13.71 -13.91
N THR A 339 -15.32 -12.58 -13.23
CA THR A 339 -16.26 -11.99 -12.27
C THR A 339 -16.83 -10.65 -12.76
N SER A 340 -16.73 -10.33 -14.05
CA SER A 340 -17.11 -9.00 -14.55
C SER A 340 -18.55 -8.62 -14.17
N GLY A 341 -18.70 -7.37 -13.73
CA GLY A 341 -19.92 -6.81 -13.17
C GLY A 341 -20.35 -7.37 -11.81
N GLN A 342 -19.77 -8.47 -11.31
CA GLN A 342 -20.24 -9.10 -10.07
C GLN A 342 -19.91 -8.25 -8.84
N VAL A 343 -20.95 -8.00 -8.05
CA VAL A 343 -20.89 -7.24 -6.79
C VAL A 343 -21.65 -7.97 -5.68
N VAL A 344 -21.33 -7.63 -4.43
CA VAL A 344 -22.07 -8.08 -3.24
C VAL A 344 -23.15 -7.04 -2.90
N ARG A 345 -24.40 -7.46 -2.71
CA ARG A 345 -25.53 -6.60 -2.35
C ARG A 345 -26.10 -6.94 -0.98
N SER A 346 -26.59 -5.91 -0.30
CA SER A 346 -27.28 -6.02 0.99
C SER A 346 -28.32 -4.92 1.13
N GLY A 347 -29.52 -5.24 1.61
CA GLY A 347 -30.63 -4.29 1.74
C GLY A 347 -31.09 -3.66 0.40
N GLY A 348 -30.71 -4.22 -0.74
CA GLY A 348 -30.94 -3.68 -2.09
C GLY A 348 -29.79 -2.84 -2.66
N GLY A 349 -28.96 -2.23 -1.81
CA GLY A 349 -27.75 -1.48 -2.21
C GLY A 349 -26.50 -2.34 -2.33
N LEU A 350 -25.37 -1.71 -2.64
CA LEU A 350 -24.04 -2.34 -2.56
C LEU A 350 -23.66 -2.60 -1.09
N ALA A 351 -23.15 -3.80 -0.78
CA ALA A 351 -22.71 -4.15 0.57
C ALA A 351 -21.39 -3.47 0.95
N GLN A 352 -21.15 -3.27 2.25
CA GLN A 352 -19.86 -2.77 2.74
C GLN A 352 -18.83 -3.92 2.79
N THR A 353 -18.18 -4.16 1.66
CA THR A 353 -17.16 -5.21 1.47
C THR A 353 -15.77 -4.75 1.89
N VAL A 354 -15.63 -4.37 3.16
CA VAL A 354 -14.31 -4.16 3.78
C VAL A 354 -13.55 -5.47 3.90
N TYR A 355 -12.24 -5.43 3.75
CA TYR A 355 -11.37 -6.59 3.81
C TYR A 355 -9.96 -6.21 4.29
N SER A 356 -9.19 -7.18 4.78
CA SER A 356 -7.83 -6.95 5.30
C SER A 356 -6.90 -8.15 5.07
N ALA A 357 -5.59 -7.94 5.21
CA ALA A 357 -4.58 -8.94 4.88
C ALA A 357 -4.74 -10.23 5.73
N SER A 358 -5.01 -10.10 7.03
CA SER A 358 -5.41 -11.23 7.88
C SER A 358 -6.13 -10.79 9.15
N GLY A 359 -7.22 -11.46 9.49
CA GLY A 359 -7.87 -11.38 10.80
C GLY A 359 -7.18 -12.20 11.90
N GLY A 360 -6.17 -13.02 11.56
CA GLY A 360 -5.50 -13.94 12.49
C GLY A 360 -6.23 -15.26 12.73
N GLY A 361 -7.11 -15.66 11.78
CA GLY A 361 -7.95 -16.87 11.86
C GLY A 361 -9.39 -16.63 12.34
N VAL A 362 -9.73 -15.39 12.72
CA VAL A 362 -11.11 -14.95 13.02
C VAL A 362 -11.31 -13.50 12.55
N THR A 363 -12.45 -13.21 11.93
CA THR A 363 -12.81 -11.84 11.52
C THR A 363 -13.28 -11.01 12.72
N ALA A 364 -13.17 -9.69 12.61
CA ALA A 364 -13.65 -8.73 13.59
C ALA A 364 -15.05 -8.19 13.23
N THR A 365 -15.82 -7.79 14.23
CA THR A 365 -16.97 -6.88 14.03
C THR A 365 -16.51 -5.44 13.75
N PRO A 366 -17.35 -4.56 13.16
CA PRO A 366 -17.06 -3.14 13.00
C PRO A 366 -16.74 -2.38 14.30
N GLU A 367 -17.15 -2.93 15.46
CA GLU A 367 -16.83 -2.38 16.77
C GLU A 367 -15.39 -2.73 17.17
N GLU A 368 -14.99 -4.00 17.03
CA GLU A 368 -13.63 -4.51 17.31
C GLU A 368 -12.55 -4.05 16.32
N GLY A 369 -12.93 -3.70 15.10
CA GLY A 369 -12.00 -3.29 14.04
C GLY A 369 -11.98 -1.80 13.70
N PHE A 370 -13.07 -1.06 13.96
CA PHE A 370 -13.19 0.37 13.63
C PHE A 370 -13.80 1.24 14.75
N GLY A 371 -14.30 0.65 15.85
CA GLY A 371 -14.96 1.40 16.93
C GLY A 371 -16.33 1.95 16.52
N THR A 372 -16.92 1.38 15.46
CA THR A 372 -18.21 1.81 14.89
C THR A 372 -19.28 0.76 15.11
N SER A 373 -20.54 1.17 15.23
CA SER A 373 -21.63 0.22 15.42
C SER A 373 -21.85 -0.61 14.15
N GLY A 374 -21.91 -1.94 14.29
CA GLY A 374 -22.34 -2.86 13.23
C GLY A 374 -23.84 -2.83 12.92
N ALA A 375 -24.59 -1.85 13.43
CA ALA A 375 -26.02 -1.71 13.17
C ALA A 375 -26.30 -1.51 11.66
N GLY A 376 -27.13 -2.38 11.08
CA GLY A 376 -27.37 -2.42 9.63
C GLY A 376 -26.33 -3.19 8.81
N LEU A 377 -25.28 -3.72 9.44
CA LEU A 377 -24.21 -4.51 8.83
C LEU A 377 -24.16 -5.95 9.38
N PRO A 378 -25.28 -6.72 9.39
CA PRO A 378 -25.36 -8.05 10.03
C PRO A 378 -24.46 -9.11 9.38
N TYR A 379 -23.90 -8.80 8.20
CA TYR A 379 -22.95 -9.63 7.45
C TYR A 379 -21.48 -9.33 7.80
N LEU A 380 -21.18 -8.32 8.64
CA LEU A 380 -19.85 -8.05 9.17
C LEU A 380 -19.75 -8.55 10.62
N GLY A 381 -19.77 -9.88 10.77
CA GLY A 381 -19.66 -10.57 12.04
C GLY A 381 -18.24 -11.08 12.33
N ALA A 382 -18.06 -11.61 13.55
CA ALA A 382 -16.91 -12.44 13.88
C ALA A 382 -17.14 -13.88 13.38
N THR A 383 -16.26 -14.34 12.47
CA THR A 383 -16.34 -15.62 11.78
C THR A 383 -14.95 -16.26 11.74
N SER A 384 -14.85 -17.50 12.20
CA SER A 384 -13.59 -18.25 12.18
C SER A 384 -13.33 -18.87 10.81
N TYR A 385 -12.09 -18.79 10.35
CA TYR A 385 -11.69 -19.21 9.00
C TYR A 385 -10.31 -19.91 9.04
N PRO A 386 -9.99 -20.83 8.10
CA PRO A 386 -8.70 -21.50 8.06
C PRO A 386 -7.58 -20.54 7.63
N THR A 387 -6.43 -20.58 8.32
CA THR A 387 -5.21 -19.91 7.85
C THR A 387 -3.97 -20.74 8.19
N ALA A 388 -3.01 -20.77 7.27
CA ALA A 388 -1.74 -21.49 7.44
C ALA A 388 -0.66 -20.62 8.10
N ASP A 389 -0.80 -19.30 8.03
CA ASP A 389 0.03 -18.33 8.74
C ASP A 389 -0.87 -17.24 9.34
N PRO A 390 -1.13 -17.26 10.66
CA PRO A 390 -1.94 -16.25 11.33
C PRO A 390 -1.20 -14.92 11.53
N GLN A 391 -0.03 -14.72 10.89
CA GLN A 391 0.80 -13.52 10.95
C GLN A 391 1.06 -13.07 12.40
N ALA A 392 1.70 -13.95 13.17
CA ALA A 392 2.02 -13.68 14.58
C ALA A 392 3.09 -12.58 14.72
N TRP A 393 2.93 -11.74 15.74
CA TRP A 393 3.87 -10.66 16.07
C TRP A 393 3.91 -10.40 17.58
N ASP A 394 5.04 -9.90 18.09
CA ASP A 394 5.14 -9.35 19.45
C ASP A 394 5.63 -7.90 19.46
N LEU A 395 5.28 -7.17 20.51
CA LEU A 395 5.80 -5.84 20.82
C LEU A 395 6.10 -5.76 22.32
N ARG A 396 7.31 -5.30 22.66
CA ARG A 396 7.76 -5.09 24.04
C ARG A 396 7.93 -3.60 24.33
N VAL A 397 7.28 -3.09 25.38
CA VAL A 397 7.28 -1.67 25.75
C VAL A 397 7.45 -1.52 27.28
N PRO A 398 8.49 -0.83 27.80
CA PRO A 398 8.59 -0.53 29.22
C PRO A 398 7.39 0.29 29.72
N LEU A 399 6.89 -0.01 30.93
CA LEU A 399 5.68 0.65 31.46
C LEU A 399 5.76 2.18 31.48
N ALA A 400 6.96 2.75 31.72
CA ALA A 400 7.19 4.19 31.65
C ALA A 400 6.97 4.77 30.24
N GLN A 401 7.45 4.08 29.19
CA GLN A 401 7.24 4.50 27.81
C GLN A 401 5.77 4.36 27.39
N LEU A 402 5.09 3.31 27.85
CA LEU A 402 3.67 3.11 27.59
C LEU A 402 2.82 4.21 28.25
N GLY A 403 3.11 4.55 29.50
CA GLY A 403 2.46 5.65 30.22
C GLY A 403 2.63 7.00 29.50
N ALA A 404 3.84 7.27 28.99
CA ALA A 404 4.12 8.47 28.20
C ALA A 404 3.32 8.52 26.89
N ARG A 405 3.25 7.42 26.13
CA ARG A 405 2.49 7.34 24.86
C ARG A 405 0.97 7.51 25.07
N LEU A 406 0.42 6.93 26.14
CA LEU A 406 -1.02 6.99 26.45
C LEU A 406 -1.43 8.27 27.21
N GLY A 407 -0.47 9.15 27.50
CA GLY A 407 -0.71 10.35 28.32
C GLY A 407 -1.27 10.00 29.71
N TYR A 408 -0.75 8.94 30.34
CA TYR A 408 -1.12 8.58 31.71
C TYR A 408 -0.39 9.50 32.70
N PRO A 409 -1.09 10.17 33.65
CA PRO A 409 -0.51 11.23 34.47
C PRO A 409 0.23 10.70 35.71
N GLY A 410 1.13 9.73 35.54
CA GLY A 410 1.83 9.07 36.63
C GLY A 410 2.63 7.83 36.20
N SER A 411 2.99 6.98 37.16
CA SER A 411 3.68 5.72 36.93
C SER A 411 2.67 4.59 36.74
N LEU A 412 2.70 3.91 35.58
CA LEU A 412 1.91 2.69 35.37
C LEU A 412 2.49 1.50 36.14
N SER A 413 1.62 0.63 36.63
CA SER A 413 1.96 -0.59 37.37
C SER A 413 1.30 -1.87 36.83
N ASP A 414 0.13 -1.76 36.19
CA ASP A 414 -0.58 -2.88 35.55
C ASP A 414 -1.31 -2.40 34.28
N VAL A 415 -1.43 -3.29 33.29
CA VAL A 415 -2.13 -3.05 32.01
C VAL A 415 -2.78 -4.35 31.56
N ARG A 416 -4.10 -4.32 31.36
CA ARG A 416 -4.90 -5.51 31.01
C ARG A 416 -6.08 -5.17 30.11
N VAL A 417 -6.50 -6.13 29.30
CA VAL A 417 -7.80 -6.07 28.61
C VAL A 417 -8.91 -6.12 29.67
N ALA A 418 -9.89 -5.22 29.57
CA ALA A 418 -11.00 -5.12 30.52
C ALA A 418 -12.31 -5.70 29.95
N THR A 419 -12.58 -5.48 28.66
CA THR A 419 -13.67 -6.15 27.91
C THR A 419 -13.19 -6.60 26.53
N THR A 420 -13.78 -7.68 26.02
CA THR A 420 -13.51 -8.25 24.69
C THR A 420 -14.80 -8.36 23.87
N GLY A 421 -14.67 -8.24 22.55
CA GLY A 421 -15.76 -8.47 21.61
C GLY A 421 -15.93 -9.95 21.21
N PRO A 422 -16.88 -10.26 20.29
CA PRO A 422 -17.21 -11.63 19.89
C PRO A 422 -16.06 -12.42 19.25
N SER A 423 -15.07 -11.75 18.65
CA SER A 423 -13.87 -12.39 18.09
C SER A 423 -12.74 -12.57 19.11
N GLY A 424 -12.95 -12.17 20.38
CA GLY A 424 -11.92 -12.16 21.41
C GLY A 424 -10.94 -10.98 21.32
N ARG A 425 -11.16 -10.03 20.39
CA ARG A 425 -10.40 -8.76 20.31
C ARG A 425 -10.74 -7.87 21.50
N ALA A 426 -9.80 -7.06 21.94
CA ALA A 426 -10.03 -6.11 23.01
C ALA A 426 -11.00 -5.00 22.57
N LEU A 427 -11.95 -4.63 23.43
CA LEU A 427 -12.79 -3.43 23.26
C LEU A 427 -12.36 -2.31 24.20
N THR A 428 -11.95 -2.66 25.42
CA THR A 428 -11.42 -1.72 26.41
C THR A 428 -10.16 -2.26 27.08
N VAL A 429 -9.28 -1.34 27.47
CA VAL A 429 -8.04 -1.60 28.20
C VAL A 429 -8.09 -0.83 29.52
N ALA A 430 -7.79 -1.51 30.62
CA ALA A 430 -7.63 -0.90 31.93
C ALA A 430 -6.15 -0.74 32.28
N LEU A 431 -5.77 0.49 32.57
CA LEU A 431 -4.47 0.90 33.10
C LEU A 431 -4.58 1.07 34.62
N MET A 432 -3.59 0.61 35.36
CA MET A 432 -3.41 0.89 36.78
C MET A 432 -2.08 1.59 37.01
N GLY A 433 -2.03 2.45 38.02
CA GLY A 433 -0.83 3.19 38.41
C GLY A 433 -1.09 4.05 39.65
N ASP A 434 -0.09 4.84 40.02
CA ASP A 434 -0.13 5.74 41.20
C ASP A 434 -1.22 6.84 41.10
N ALA A 435 -1.54 7.30 39.90
CA ALA A 435 -2.62 8.24 39.62
C ALA A 435 -4.02 7.59 39.59
N GLY A 436 -4.13 6.28 39.86
CA GLY A 436 -5.37 5.53 39.92
C GLY A 436 -5.77 4.82 38.61
N PRO A 437 -6.88 4.06 38.62
CA PRO A 437 -7.33 3.31 37.45
C PRO A 437 -7.80 4.24 36.32
N ARG A 438 -7.43 3.92 35.08
CA ARG A 438 -7.95 4.57 33.86
C ARG A 438 -8.31 3.53 32.83
N GLU A 439 -9.54 3.57 32.34
CA GLU A 439 -10.00 2.76 31.22
C GLU A 439 -9.97 3.59 29.91
N LEU A 440 -9.71 2.93 28.79
CA LEU A 440 -9.75 3.54 27.45
C LEU A 440 -10.22 2.51 26.40
N PRO A 441 -10.75 2.96 25.24
CA PRO A 441 -11.00 2.07 24.11
C PRO A 441 -9.70 1.40 23.64
N ALA A 442 -9.77 0.12 23.27
CA ALA A 442 -8.62 -0.63 22.79
C ALA A 442 -8.01 -0.01 21.53
N LEU A 443 -8.83 0.49 20.60
CA LEU A 443 -8.33 1.14 19.38
C LEU A 443 -7.44 2.37 19.65
N SER A 444 -7.70 3.12 20.75
CA SER A 444 -6.84 4.24 21.16
C SER A 444 -5.53 3.78 21.81
N PHE A 445 -5.47 2.55 22.33
CA PHE A 445 -4.24 1.89 22.77
C PHE A 445 -3.45 1.35 21.56
N ASP A 446 -4.15 0.77 20.59
CA ASP A 446 -3.60 0.23 19.35
C ASP A 446 -2.94 1.32 18.50
N GLU A 447 -3.65 2.44 18.30
CA GLU A 447 -3.17 3.64 17.58
C GLU A 447 -1.93 4.24 18.27
N ALA A 448 -1.96 4.43 19.59
CA ALA A 448 -0.86 5.01 20.36
C ALA A 448 0.42 4.13 20.38
N LEU A 449 0.31 2.86 19.98
CA LEU A 449 1.42 1.93 19.87
C LEU A 449 1.82 1.57 18.43
N GLY A 450 0.96 1.85 17.45
CA GLY A 450 1.15 1.42 16.06
C GLY A 450 1.02 -0.09 15.89
N LEU A 451 0.06 -0.72 16.57
CA LEU A 451 -0.15 -2.18 16.50
C LEU A 451 -0.61 -2.60 15.10
N ARG A 452 -0.14 -3.78 14.65
CA ARG A 452 -0.42 -4.31 13.30
C ARG A 452 -1.86 -4.79 13.12
N SER A 453 -2.54 -5.12 14.21
CA SER A 453 -3.95 -5.56 14.25
C SER A 453 -4.52 -5.35 15.65
N THR A 454 -5.85 -5.43 15.76
CA THR A 454 -6.58 -5.30 17.04
C THR A 454 -6.78 -6.65 17.76
N LEU A 455 -6.19 -7.74 17.22
CA LEU A 455 -6.20 -9.08 17.83
C LEU A 455 -4.87 -9.36 18.53
N TRP A 456 -4.83 -9.08 19.82
CA TRP A 456 -3.66 -9.28 20.67
C TRP A 456 -4.03 -9.64 22.11
N THR A 457 -3.05 -10.16 22.83
CA THR A 457 -3.07 -10.36 24.28
C THR A 457 -1.96 -9.56 24.92
N VAL A 458 -2.10 -9.19 26.19
CA VAL A 458 -1.11 -8.39 26.93
C VAL A 458 -0.76 -9.07 28.26
N ARG A 459 0.52 -9.00 28.62
CA ARG A 459 1.05 -9.34 29.94
C ARG A 459 2.13 -8.35 30.36
N ILE A 460 2.55 -8.42 31.61
CA ILE A 460 3.78 -7.78 32.09
C ILE A 460 4.81 -8.87 32.37
N GLU A 461 5.98 -8.73 31.75
CA GLU A 461 7.17 -9.49 32.11
C GLU A 461 7.97 -8.67 33.13
N ALA A 462 8.01 -9.17 34.37
CA ALA A 462 9.10 -8.84 35.27
C ALA A 462 10.39 -9.50 34.74
N SER A 463 11.54 -8.85 34.95
CA SER A 463 12.83 -9.35 34.45
C SER A 463 13.09 -10.79 34.91
N PRO A 464 13.64 -11.68 34.06
CA PRO A 464 14.16 -12.95 34.52
C PRO A 464 15.23 -12.70 35.60
N PRO A 465 15.35 -13.58 36.61
CA PRO A 465 16.42 -13.44 37.60
C PRO A 465 17.78 -13.47 36.91
N PRO A 466 18.79 -12.74 37.43
CA PRO A 466 20.15 -12.83 36.89
C PRO A 466 20.61 -14.29 36.93
N PRO A 467 21.41 -14.75 35.95
CA PRO A 467 21.91 -16.11 35.94
C PRO A 467 22.65 -16.39 37.26
N PRO A 468 22.44 -17.56 37.89
CA PRO A 468 23.11 -17.89 39.15
C PRO A 468 24.61 -17.74 38.95
N GLY A 469 25.22 -16.91 39.80
CA GLY A 469 26.50 -16.29 39.53
C GLY A 469 27.64 -17.29 39.27
N ALA A 470 28.65 -16.83 38.55
CA ALA A 470 29.93 -17.52 38.52
C ALA A 470 30.53 -17.50 39.94
N GLU A 471 30.36 -18.61 40.69
CA GLU A 471 31.02 -18.77 41.99
C GLU A 471 32.53 -18.60 41.83
N GLU A 472 33.14 -17.86 42.76
CA GLU A 472 34.55 -17.47 42.67
C GLU A 472 35.46 -18.70 42.70
N ALA A 473 36.32 -18.84 41.69
CA ALA A 473 37.27 -19.93 41.57
C ALA A 473 38.41 -19.84 42.60
N SER A 474 38.12 -20.13 43.87
CA SER A 474 39.05 -20.01 44.99
C SER A 474 39.50 -21.36 45.56
N THR A 475 40.64 -21.85 45.06
CA THR A 475 41.64 -22.71 45.75
C THR A 475 41.20 -24.07 46.32
N GLY A 476 41.79 -25.18 45.80
CA GLY A 476 41.58 -26.52 46.37
C GLY A 476 42.44 -27.65 45.75
N ALA A 477 43.76 -27.47 45.64
CA ALA A 477 44.64 -28.42 44.94
C ALA A 477 45.37 -29.41 45.86
N THR A 478 44.98 -30.69 45.87
CA THR A 478 45.74 -31.80 46.49
C THR A 478 45.37 -33.17 45.91
N GLY A 479 46.38 -33.94 45.46
CA GLY A 479 46.35 -35.41 45.27
C GLY A 479 45.46 -35.98 44.14
N SER A 480 45.82 -36.91 43.24
CA SER A 480 47.01 -37.71 42.86
C SER A 480 46.59 -39.17 42.62
N THR A 481 47.19 -39.82 41.61
CA THR A 481 47.27 -41.29 41.36
C THR A 481 46.00 -42.10 41.03
N GLY A 482 46.02 -42.83 39.90
CA GLY A 482 44.90 -43.71 39.47
C GLY A 482 45.07 -44.46 38.12
N ARG A 483 46.18 -45.20 37.91
CA ARG A 483 46.30 -46.23 36.84
C ARG A 483 45.48 -47.49 37.25
N THR A 484 45.03 -48.45 36.42
CA THR A 484 45.37 -48.90 35.04
C THR A 484 44.27 -49.86 34.48
N GLY A 485 44.31 -50.18 33.18
CA GLY A 485 43.78 -51.44 32.60
C GLY A 485 42.52 -51.27 31.73
N ASP A 486 42.43 -51.63 30.44
CA ASP A 486 42.98 -52.71 29.56
C ASP A 486 41.92 -53.77 29.20
N ARG A 487 41.27 -53.63 28.03
CA ARG A 487 41.08 -54.68 26.98
C ARG A 487 39.99 -54.39 25.93
N THR A 488 40.44 -54.03 24.74
CA THR A 488 39.87 -54.43 23.43
C THR A 488 40.42 -55.84 23.04
N PRO A 489 40.15 -56.44 21.85
CA PRO A 489 39.35 -56.00 20.69
C PRO A 489 38.35 -57.03 20.11
N THR A 490 37.48 -56.58 19.20
CA THR A 490 37.16 -57.31 17.96
C THR A 490 37.03 -56.33 16.78
N ALA A 491 37.52 -56.71 15.60
CA ALA A 491 37.45 -55.97 14.33
C ALA A 491 36.01 -55.95 13.73
N SER A 492 35.63 -55.20 12.67
CA SER A 492 36.27 -54.24 11.73
C SER A 492 35.14 -53.37 11.11
N ALA A 493 35.30 -52.38 10.20
CA ALA A 493 36.42 -51.79 9.44
C ALA A 493 36.11 -50.28 9.17
N THR A 494 37.04 -49.38 8.80
CA THR A 494 37.63 -49.11 7.45
C THR A 494 36.58 -48.93 6.33
N ARG A 495 36.42 -47.79 5.61
CA ARG A 495 37.21 -46.55 5.35
C ARG A 495 36.19 -45.38 5.14
N GLY A 496 36.35 -44.08 5.41
CA GLY A 496 37.46 -43.11 5.22
C GLY A 496 37.21 -42.28 3.93
N ARG A 497 36.53 -41.10 3.96
CA ARG A 497 37.03 -39.70 4.14
C ARG A 497 38.16 -39.26 3.16
N PRO A 498 38.26 -37.96 2.78
CA PRO A 498 37.24 -36.92 2.49
C PRO A 498 37.63 -36.08 1.23
N LEU A 499 37.35 -34.75 1.21
CA LEU A 499 37.65 -33.74 0.16
C LEU A 499 36.67 -33.76 -1.04
N GLY A 500 36.39 -32.65 -1.73
CA GLY A 500 36.83 -31.25 -1.54
C GLY A 500 36.09 -30.30 -2.51
N SER A 501 36.33 -28.99 -2.36
CA SER A 501 35.80 -27.88 -3.17
C SER A 501 36.03 -28.07 -4.69
N ASP A 502 35.32 -27.41 -5.60
CA ASP A 502 34.49 -26.18 -5.50
C ASP A 502 33.01 -26.48 -5.94
N ASP A 503 32.09 -25.59 -6.33
CA ASP A 503 32.12 -24.20 -6.84
C ASP A 503 30.77 -23.47 -6.56
N LEU A 504 30.62 -22.23 -7.04
CA LEU A 504 29.68 -21.19 -6.60
C LEU A 504 28.37 -21.08 -7.41
N VAL A 505 27.25 -20.92 -6.70
CA VAL A 505 26.37 -19.72 -6.86
C VAL A 505 25.90 -19.29 -5.48
N THR A 506 26.29 -18.10 -5.03
CA THR A 506 25.87 -17.55 -3.73
C THR A 506 24.76 -16.51 -3.93
N VAL A 507 23.58 -16.75 -3.35
CA VAL A 507 22.54 -15.73 -3.21
C VAL A 507 22.66 -15.13 -1.82
N ALA A 508 23.19 -13.92 -1.71
CA ALA A 508 23.34 -13.20 -0.44
C ALA A 508 23.08 -11.70 -0.63
N ALA A 509 22.41 -11.11 0.38
CA ALA A 509 22.21 -9.68 0.61
C ALA A 509 21.56 -8.84 -0.52
N LEU A 510 20.27 -8.54 -0.32
CA LEU A 510 19.79 -7.16 -0.43
C LEU A 510 18.81 -6.85 0.73
N ALA A 511 19.34 -7.00 1.95
CA ALA A 511 18.82 -6.34 3.14
C ALA A 511 19.71 -5.12 3.45
N HIS A 512 19.16 -4.11 4.11
CA HIS A 512 19.75 -2.78 4.37
C HIS A 512 19.91 -1.85 3.15
N LEU A 513 18.87 -1.04 2.92
CA LEU A 513 19.02 0.39 2.59
C LEU A 513 17.97 1.20 3.37
N GLU A 514 18.15 1.27 4.70
CA GLU A 514 17.47 2.23 5.58
C GLU A 514 18.48 2.84 6.55
N GLU A 515 18.58 4.17 6.55
CA GLU A 515 19.20 5.13 7.49
C GLU A 515 19.43 6.46 6.72
N PRO A 516 19.44 7.66 7.34
CA PRO A 516 18.20 8.42 7.41
C PRO A 516 18.30 9.83 6.80
N LEU A 517 17.14 10.39 6.42
CA LEU A 517 16.98 11.84 6.26
C LEU A 517 15.94 12.37 7.25
N ARG A 518 16.44 13.12 8.23
CA ARG A 518 15.63 13.84 9.21
C ARG A 518 15.01 15.11 8.60
N THR A 519 13.98 15.61 9.26
CA THR A 519 13.47 17.00 9.19
C THR A 519 12.47 17.32 8.07
N ALA A 520 11.27 16.74 8.20
CA ALA A 520 10.03 17.45 7.86
C ALA A 520 9.19 17.54 9.14
N ALA A 521 8.62 18.71 9.45
CA ALA A 521 7.85 18.91 10.67
C ALA A 521 6.40 18.42 10.47
N VAL A 522 6.00 17.37 11.21
CA VAL A 522 4.61 16.91 11.23
C VAL A 522 3.77 17.89 12.05
N LEU A 523 3.21 18.91 11.37
CA LEU A 523 2.11 19.69 11.89
C LEU A 523 0.82 18.87 11.75
N SER A 524 0.54 18.04 12.75
CA SER A 524 -0.73 17.32 12.84
C SER A 524 -1.89 18.32 12.98
N SER A 525 -2.64 18.52 11.88
CA SER A 525 -3.87 19.30 11.85
C SER A 525 -4.96 18.62 12.68
N ALA A 526 -5.01 18.92 13.97
CA ALA A 526 -6.01 18.40 14.89
C ALA A 526 -7.41 18.93 14.54
N VAL A 527 -8.16 18.16 13.75
CA VAL A 527 -9.58 18.44 13.45
C VAL A 527 -10.43 18.09 14.68
N LEU A 528 -10.61 19.08 15.55
CA LEU A 528 -11.45 18.96 16.74
C LEU A 528 -12.93 18.88 16.34
N LEU A 529 -13.47 17.66 16.24
CA LEU A 529 -14.89 17.40 15.98
C LEU A 529 -15.77 17.77 17.19
N VAL A 530 -16.04 19.07 17.34
CA VAL A 530 -17.04 19.58 18.30
C VAL A 530 -18.44 19.36 17.74
N GLY A 531 -19.09 18.27 18.15
CA GLY A 531 -20.48 17.98 17.78
C GLY A 531 -21.46 18.98 18.42
N ILE A 532 -22.13 19.80 17.60
CA ILE A 532 -23.26 20.65 18.02
C ILE A 532 -24.40 20.49 17.01
N ALA A 533 -25.59 20.18 17.52
CA ALA A 533 -26.82 20.16 16.73
C ALA A 533 -27.48 21.55 16.69
N GLY A 534 -28.11 21.88 15.55
CA GLY A 534 -28.83 23.14 15.33
C GLY A 534 -28.08 24.12 14.43
N GLY A 535 -28.63 24.42 13.26
CA GLY A 535 -27.97 25.21 12.23
C GLY A 535 -28.24 26.72 12.34
N ALA A 536 -27.17 27.51 12.27
CA ALA A 536 -27.17 28.90 11.82
C ALA A 536 -25.78 29.28 11.30
N ALA A 537 -25.66 29.69 10.03
CA ALA A 537 -24.36 30.00 9.44
C ALA A 537 -23.86 31.41 9.82
N PHE A 538 -22.70 31.50 10.45
CA PHE A 538 -21.99 32.76 10.68
C PHE A 538 -20.53 32.67 10.26
N ARG A 539 -20.06 33.68 9.51
CA ARG A 539 -18.63 33.87 9.22
C ARG A 539 -17.96 34.55 10.41
N LEU A 540 -16.80 34.04 10.82
CA LEU A 540 -15.88 34.72 11.73
C LEU A 540 -14.53 34.90 11.04
N GLY A 541 -14.13 36.16 10.83
CA GLY A 541 -12.77 36.52 10.44
C GLY A 541 -11.94 36.81 11.69
N ALA A 542 -10.71 36.30 11.75
CA ALA A 542 -9.83 36.54 12.89
C ALA A 542 -9.25 37.97 12.86
N GLY A 543 -9.54 38.74 13.91
CA GLY A 543 -8.85 39.99 14.25
C GLY A 543 -8.44 39.94 15.73
N PRO A 544 -7.36 40.64 16.13
CA PRO A 544 -6.81 40.52 17.49
C PRO A 544 -7.78 41.06 18.55
N ALA A 545 -7.84 40.39 19.69
CA ALA A 545 -8.80 40.66 20.74
C ALA A 545 -8.51 41.96 21.51
N ALA A 546 -9.38 42.96 21.33
CA ALA A 546 -9.77 43.87 22.40
C ALA A 546 -11.11 43.38 23.01
N GLY A 547 -11.61 44.05 24.06
CA GLY A 547 -12.96 43.79 24.59
C GLY A 547 -14.07 44.03 23.55
N TRP A 548 -15.35 43.77 23.83
CA TRP A 548 -16.04 44.22 25.04
C TRP A 548 -17.37 43.48 25.32
N ARG A 549 -18.03 43.90 26.41
CA ARG A 549 -19.20 43.32 27.09
C ARG A 549 -20.44 43.10 26.21
N LEU A 550 -21.17 42.04 26.55
CA LEU A 550 -22.52 41.73 26.06
C LEU A 550 -23.55 42.83 26.40
N ARG A 551 -24.45 43.15 25.45
CA ARG A 551 -25.76 43.77 25.73
C ARG A 551 -26.82 43.10 24.87
N ARG A 552 -27.93 42.64 25.48
CA ARG A 552 -29.13 42.20 24.75
C ARG A 552 -29.95 43.41 24.33
N ARG A 553 -30.68 43.31 23.21
CA ARG A 553 -31.85 44.14 22.89
C ARG A 553 -32.93 43.21 22.36
N ALA A 554 -34.20 43.48 22.70
CA ALA A 554 -35.31 42.60 22.40
C ALA A 554 -36.41 43.32 21.62
N THR A 555 -37.04 42.58 20.71
CA THR A 555 -38.27 42.87 19.94
C THR A 555 -38.89 41.49 19.69
N ALA A 556 -40.00 41.14 20.36
CA ALA A 556 -41.39 41.52 20.07
C ALA A 556 -41.99 40.68 18.92
N GLY A 557 -43.17 40.09 19.17
CA GLY A 557 -43.81 39.05 18.33
C GLY A 557 -44.59 39.57 17.12
N PRO A 558 -45.60 38.82 16.66
CA PRO A 558 -46.77 38.54 17.50
C PRO A 558 -47.17 37.05 17.67
N GLU A 559 -48.17 36.84 18.53
CA GLU A 559 -48.93 35.60 18.78
C GLU A 559 -49.94 35.32 17.63
N GLU A 560 -50.78 34.28 17.54
CA GLU A 560 -51.31 33.19 18.43
C GLU A 560 -51.95 32.11 17.46
N PRO A 561 -52.67 31.04 17.88
CA PRO A 561 -52.65 30.21 19.09
C PRO A 561 -52.35 28.72 18.78
N ALA A 562 -52.34 27.87 19.82
CA ALA A 562 -52.14 26.42 19.71
C ALA A 562 -53.46 25.61 19.66
N VAL A 563 -53.37 24.37 19.15
CA VAL A 563 -54.33 23.29 19.42
C VAL A 563 -53.55 22.06 19.87
N VAL A 564 -54.02 21.40 20.93
CA VAL A 564 -53.44 20.16 21.48
C VAL A 564 -54.41 19.01 21.28
N SER A 565 -53.92 17.88 20.79
CA SER A 565 -54.55 16.54 20.84
C SER A 565 -53.47 15.48 20.68
#